data_AF-A0AA40VTJ4-F1
#
_entry.id   AF-A0AA40VTJ4-F1
#
_cell.length_a   1.000
_cell.length_b   1.000
_cell.length_c   1.000
_cell.angle_alpha   90.00
_cell.angle_beta   90.00
_cell.angle_gamma   90.00
#
_symmetry.space_group_name_H-M   'P 1'
#
loop_
_entity.id
_entity.type
_entity.pdbx_description
1 polymer ?
#
loop_
_entity_poly.entity_id
_entity_poly.type
_entity_poly.pdbx_seq_one_letter_code
_entity_poly.pdbx_strand_id
1 'polypeptide(L)'
;MQRWFSRTIHRLSGTTVKLILLMGAFLVLWGMLAPVSTIVWWLNQTAESLGLENEQEKPDVLRQASINAPTSKIDCYIVFLPGVGNFSPDEITQGERYFIDQLATRHPNCVAVRDVFPYSVVNQDLGSQKFLAPLWQAAKESDGLFGNVLIQVRNLWRFAISADDRYGPVYNLSIARTIIDRMNAAHPIAPFDQPINLILLSTSGGTQVALGTTAHLREWINARLTVVSIGGTFEGRAGFDDANHVYHLYGDRDWVTTLARVVFPARWNWVVGSPVNQARQQERYTVCNVGSQEHSGAEGYFGNAIAFNNTSYLRQTLEQADQLPIWSIDQPLTSSCPSQKGFLKK
;
A
#
# COMPACT_ATOMS: atom_id res chain seq x y z
N MET A 1 -23.93 33.18 -35.28
CA MET A 1 -22.76 32.60 -34.58
C MET A 1 -22.39 33.34 -33.29
N GLN A 2 -22.22 34.67 -33.31
CA GLN A 2 -21.77 35.46 -32.14
C GLN A 2 -22.71 35.40 -30.90
N ARG A 3 -24.04 35.36 -31.14
CA ARG A 3 -25.06 35.22 -30.07
C ARG A 3 -25.17 33.80 -29.48
N TRP A 4 -24.69 32.78 -30.18
CA TRP A 4 -24.66 31.39 -29.68
C TRP A 4 -23.41 31.16 -28.83
N PHE A 5 -22.27 31.74 -29.25
CA PHE A 5 -21.03 31.74 -28.47
C PHE A 5 -21.18 32.48 -27.13
N SER A 6 -21.81 33.65 -27.12
CA SER A 6 -22.03 34.42 -25.88
C SER A 6 -23.01 33.75 -24.91
N ARG A 7 -24.05 33.07 -25.40
CA ARG A 7 -24.98 32.29 -24.56
C ARG A 7 -24.33 31.02 -23.99
N THR A 8 -23.41 30.41 -24.72
CA THR A 8 -22.65 29.24 -24.25
C THR A 8 -21.61 29.64 -23.20
N ILE A 9 -20.93 30.77 -23.39
CA ILE A 9 -20.00 31.37 -22.41
C ILE A 9 -20.73 31.85 -21.15
N HIS A 10 -21.93 32.44 -21.27
CA HIS A 10 -22.72 32.81 -20.09
C HIS A 10 -23.29 31.60 -19.32
N ARG A 11 -23.57 30.49 -20.01
CA ARG A 11 -23.90 29.20 -19.35
C ARG A 11 -22.69 28.59 -18.64
N LEU A 12 -21.48 28.81 -19.15
CA LEU A 12 -20.21 28.40 -18.53
C LEU A 12 -19.76 29.35 -17.40
N SER A 13 -20.36 30.54 -17.26
CA SER A 13 -20.04 31.49 -16.17
C SER A 13 -20.90 31.32 -14.91
N GLY A 14 -21.64 30.22 -14.79
CA GLY A 14 -22.43 29.91 -13.61
C GLY A 14 -21.56 29.76 -12.36
N THR A 15 -22.12 30.10 -11.20
CA THR A 15 -21.48 29.93 -9.88
C THR A 15 -20.93 28.50 -9.70
N THR A 16 -21.64 27.49 -10.19
CA THR A 16 -21.20 26.08 -10.19
C THR A 16 -19.88 25.86 -10.93
N VAL A 17 -19.71 26.41 -12.13
CA VAL A 17 -18.46 26.25 -12.91
C VAL A 17 -17.30 26.93 -12.20
N LYS A 18 -17.53 28.12 -11.63
CA LYS A 18 -16.52 28.82 -10.82
C LYS A 18 -16.10 28.00 -9.60
N LEU A 19 -17.06 27.38 -8.91
CA LEU A 19 -16.77 26.50 -7.76
C LEU A 19 -15.98 25.25 -8.16
N ILE A 20 -16.33 24.60 -9.27
CA ILE A 20 -15.58 23.45 -9.79
C ILE A 20 -14.14 23.85 -10.15
N LEU A 21 -13.96 24.99 -10.82
CA LEU A 21 -12.62 25.50 -11.16
C LEU A 21 -11.80 25.85 -9.91
N LEU A 22 -12.42 26.49 -8.91
CA LEU A 22 -11.77 26.77 -7.63
C LEU A 22 -11.37 25.50 -6.89
N MET A 23 -12.25 24.49 -6.86
CA MET A 23 -11.95 23.19 -6.27
C MET A 23 -10.80 22.49 -7.02
N GLY A 24 -10.82 22.51 -8.35
CA GLY A 24 -9.74 21.97 -9.17
C GLY A 24 -8.41 22.68 -8.94
N ALA A 25 -8.42 24.02 -8.89
CA ALA A 25 -7.22 24.81 -8.60
C ALA A 25 -6.68 24.53 -7.19
N PHE A 26 -7.56 24.39 -6.21
CA PHE A 26 -7.18 24.00 -4.85
C PHE A 26 -6.53 22.61 -4.82
N LEU A 27 -7.12 21.62 -5.50
CA LEU A 27 -6.54 20.28 -5.59
C LEU A 27 -5.16 20.29 -6.25
N VAL A 28 -4.99 21.04 -7.35
CA VAL A 28 -3.68 21.19 -8.02
C VAL A 28 -2.67 21.84 -7.09
N LEU A 29 -3.03 22.94 -6.42
CA LEU A 29 -2.14 23.62 -5.47
C LEU A 29 -1.75 22.69 -4.32
N TRP A 30 -2.70 21.92 -3.79
CA TRP A 30 -2.44 20.96 -2.73
C TRP A 30 -1.49 19.85 -3.20
N GLY A 31 -1.69 19.33 -4.41
CA GLY A 31 -0.78 18.36 -5.04
C GLY A 31 0.62 18.91 -5.23
N MET A 32 0.77 20.18 -5.64
CA MET A 32 2.08 20.84 -5.76
C MET A 32 2.80 20.98 -4.42
N LEU A 33 2.06 21.18 -3.32
CA LEU A 33 2.61 21.30 -1.97
C LEU A 33 2.79 19.95 -1.26
N ALA A 34 2.19 18.87 -1.76
CA ALA A 34 2.25 17.56 -1.11
C ALA A 34 3.69 17.00 -0.93
N PRO A 35 4.63 17.17 -1.88
CA PRO A 35 6.01 16.70 -1.71
C PRO A 35 6.82 17.47 -0.67
N VAL A 36 6.39 18.66 -0.23
CA VAL A 36 7.18 19.55 0.65
C VAL A 36 7.59 18.86 1.94
N SER A 37 6.76 17.98 2.51
CA SER A 37 7.14 17.23 3.71
C SER A 37 8.22 16.18 3.44
N THR A 38 8.30 15.64 2.22
CA THR A 38 9.25 14.60 1.82
C THR A 38 10.65 15.17 1.58
N ILE A 39 10.78 16.12 0.66
CA ILE A 39 11.21 17.49 1.00
C ILE A 39 12.07 17.70 2.25
N VAL A 40 11.42 18.34 3.22
CA VAL A 40 11.97 18.70 4.53
C VAL A 40 12.54 17.49 5.26
N TRP A 41 11.84 16.35 5.25
CA TRP A 41 12.34 15.14 5.90
C TRP A 41 13.70 14.70 5.33
N TRP A 42 13.87 14.72 4.01
CA TRP A 42 15.12 14.35 3.36
C TRP A 42 16.26 15.32 3.69
N LEU A 43 15.98 16.62 3.74
CA LEU A 43 16.95 17.63 4.14
C LEU A 43 17.40 17.43 5.60
N ASN A 44 16.46 17.21 6.52
CA ASN A 44 16.79 16.95 7.93
C ASN A 44 17.62 15.68 8.08
N GLN A 45 17.24 14.60 7.38
CA GLN A 45 18.01 13.36 7.42
C GLN A 45 19.44 13.52 6.88
N THR A 46 19.60 14.35 5.85
CA THR A 46 20.91 14.67 5.28
C THR A 46 21.72 15.48 6.30
N ALA A 47 21.11 16.43 6.99
CA ALA A 47 21.74 17.19 8.06
C ALA A 47 22.17 16.29 9.24
N GLU A 48 21.31 15.36 9.69
CA GLU A 48 21.64 14.35 10.71
C GLU A 48 22.84 13.49 10.26
N SER A 49 22.82 13.00 9.01
CA SER A 49 23.92 12.18 8.47
C SER A 49 25.27 12.92 8.33
N LEU A 50 25.21 14.26 8.26
CA LEU A 50 26.38 15.15 8.20
C LEU A 50 26.76 15.69 9.60
N GLY A 51 26.08 15.27 10.67
CA GLY A 51 26.33 15.71 12.04
C GLY A 51 25.99 17.18 12.29
N LEU A 52 25.05 17.75 11.53
CA LEU A 52 24.72 19.19 11.56
C LEU A 52 23.54 19.54 12.50
N GLU A 53 22.92 18.56 13.17
CA GLU A 53 21.79 18.77 14.10
C GLU A 53 22.15 18.46 15.55
N ASN A 54 21.52 19.20 16.47
CA ASN A 54 21.54 18.94 17.91
C ASN A 54 20.54 17.83 18.24
N GLU A 55 20.94 16.87 19.09
CA GLU A 55 20.13 15.75 19.58
C GLU A 55 18.71 16.18 19.96
N GLN A 56 17.73 15.82 19.13
CA GLN A 56 16.32 15.96 19.46
C GLN A 56 15.72 14.55 19.59
N GLU A 57 15.25 14.28 20.79
CA GLU A 57 14.68 13.01 21.29
C GLU A 57 13.87 12.26 20.23
N LYS A 58 14.39 11.09 19.81
CA LYS A 58 13.60 10.10 19.07
C LYS A 58 12.46 9.65 19.99
N PRO A 59 11.19 9.72 19.57
CA PRO A 59 10.11 9.15 20.35
C PRO A 59 10.35 7.65 20.49
N ASP A 60 10.41 7.21 21.74
CA ASP A 60 10.59 5.82 22.13
C ASP A 60 9.33 5.03 21.73
N VAL A 61 9.38 4.36 20.56
CA VAL A 61 8.32 3.45 20.12
C VAL A 61 8.68 2.02 20.52
N LEU A 62 8.97 1.81 21.80
CA LEU A 62 8.88 0.50 22.43
C LEU A 62 7.40 0.14 22.64
N ARG A 63 6.69 -0.17 21.54
CA ARG A 63 5.46 -0.94 21.63
C ARG A 63 5.83 -2.39 21.90
N GLN A 64 5.37 -2.87 23.06
CA GLN A 64 5.60 -4.21 23.60
C GLN A 64 5.52 -5.28 22.50
N ALA A 65 6.66 -5.91 22.21
CA ALA A 65 6.70 -7.17 21.47
C ALA A 65 5.75 -8.14 22.18
N SER A 66 4.87 -8.80 21.43
CA SER A 66 4.03 -9.85 21.96
C SER A 66 4.94 -10.96 22.51
N ILE A 67 5.01 -11.06 23.84
CA ILE A 67 5.79 -12.09 24.54
C ILE A 67 5.00 -13.40 24.44
N ASN A 68 5.06 -14.02 23.27
CA ASN A 68 4.79 -15.42 23.02
C ASN A 68 5.61 -15.80 21.79
N ALA A 69 6.94 -15.68 21.89
CA ALA A 69 7.84 -16.14 20.85
C ALA A 69 7.74 -17.67 20.78
N PRO A 70 7.30 -18.26 19.66
CA PRO A 70 7.36 -19.69 19.49
C PRO A 70 8.84 -20.14 19.47
N THR A 71 9.09 -21.36 19.93
CA THR A 71 10.41 -22.01 19.93
C THR A 71 10.96 -22.31 18.52
N SER A 72 10.24 -21.94 17.46
CA SER A 72 10.63 -22.06 16.07
C SER A 72 11.48 -20.88 15.61
N LYS A 73 12.49 -21.16 14.78
CA LYS A 73 13.33 -20.13 14.14
C LYS A 73 12.44 -19.24 13.26
N ILE A 74 12.25 -17.97 13.65
CA ILE A 74 11.57 -16.97 12.82
C ILE A 74 12.49 -16.59 11.66
N ASP A 75 12.04 -16.87 10.44
CA ASP A 75 12.77 -16.55 9.19
C ASP A 75 11.85 -15.87 8.15
N CYS A 76 10.62 -15.54 8.53
CA CYS A 76 9.61 -14.97 7.67
C CYS A 76 8.97 -13.72 8.29
N TYR A 77 8.74 -12.69 7.47
CA TYR A 77 8.09 -11.45 7.88
C TYR A 77 6.94 -11.13 6.93
N ILE A 78 5.75 -10.92 7.49
CA ILE A 78 4.56 -10.48 6.77
C ILE A 78 4.33 -9.01 7.12
N VAL A 79 4.76 -8.11 6.25
CA VAL A 79 4.61 -6.66 6.43
C VAL A 79 3.36 -6.21 5.71
N PHE A 80 2.39 -5.65 6.44
CA PHE A 80 1.14 -5.17 5.87
C PHE A 80 1.16 -3.68 5.57
N LEU A 81 0.85 -3.30 4.32
CA LEU A 81 0.73 -1.91 3.87
C LEU A 81 -0.72 -1.61 3.47
N PRO A 82 -1.48 -0.86 4.30
CA PRO A 82 -2.90 -0.59 4.06
C PRO A 82 -3.18 0.36 2.89
N GLY A 83 -4.46 0.41 2.50
CA GLY A 83 -4.96 1.22 1.40
C GLY A 83 -5.14 2.69 1.76
N VAL A 84 -5.43 3.52 0.76
CA VAL A 84 -5.55 4.99 0.92
C VAL A 84 -6.71 5.42 1.84
N GLY A 85 -7.62 4.50 2.18
CA GLY A 85 -8.74 4.75 3.08
C GLY A 85 -8.39 4.69 4.56
N ASN A 86 -7.19 4.25 4.94
CA ASN A 86 -6.81 4.10 6.34
C ASN A 86 -6.30 5.43 6.93
N PHE A 87 -6.65 5.67 8.20
CA PHE A 87 -6.49 6.95 8.90
C PHE A 87 -5.18 7.06 9.69
N SER A 88 -4.57 5.92 10.08
CA SER A 88 -3.33 5.84 10.87
C SER A 88 -2.69 4.44 10.76
N PRO A 89 -1.44 4.23 11.25
CA PRO A 89 -0.80 2.92 11.36
C PRO A 89 -1.60 1.91 12.23
N ASP A 90 -2.43 2.40 13.17
CA ASP A 90 -3.21 1.56 14.09
C ASP A 90 -4.64 1.28 13.59
N GLU A 91 -5.08 1.98 12.53
CA GLU A 91 -6.44 1.94 12.00
C GLU A 91 -6.54 1.04 10.75
N ILE A 92 -6.08 -0.20 10.89
CA ILE A 92 -6.51 -1.29 9.98
C ILE A 92 -7.91 -1.75 10.35
N THR A 93 -8.72 -2.08 9.34
CA THR A 93 -10.08 -2.58 9.54
C THR A 93 -10.08 -3.91 10.29
N GLN A 94 -11.20 -4.28 10.92
CA GLN A 94 -11.32 -5.58 11.58
C GLN A 94 -11.09 -6.75 10.60
N GLY A 95 -11.52 -6.60 9.33
CA GLY A 95 -11.30 -7.59 8.28
C GLY A 95 -9.82 -7.74 7.92
N GLU A 96 -9.10 -6.62 7.73
CA GLU A 96 -7.65 -6.63 7.47
C GLU A 96 -6.88 -7.25 8.65
N ARG A 97 -7.23 -6.87 9.89
CA ARG A 97 -6.62 -7.45 11.10
C ARG A 97 -6.84 -8.96 11.15
N TYR A 98 -8.09 -9.41 11.01
CA TYR A 98 -8.42 -10.83 10.99
C TYR A 98 -7.63 -11.56 9.90
N PHE A 99 -7.55 -11.00 8.69
CA PHE A 99 -6.80 -11.58 7.58
C PHE A 99 -5.33 -11.84 7.94
N ILE A 100 -4.64 -10.82 8.44
CA ILE A 100 -3.21 -10.89 8.78
C ILE A 100 -2.98 -11.84 9.95
N ASP A 101 -3.83 -11.77 10.98
CA ASP A 101 -3.74 -12.62 12.17
C ASP A 101 -3.89 -14.09 11.80
N GLN A 102 -4.82 -14.41 10.89
CA GLN A 102 -5.02 -15.78 10.41
C GLN A 102 -3.81 -16.28 9.61
N LEU A 103 -3.23 -15.47 8.72
CA LEU A 103 -2.01 -15.85 8.00
C LEU A 103 -0.85 -16.12 8.96
N ALA A 104 -0.60 -15.24 9.92
CA ALA A 104 0.45 -15.44 10.92
C ALA A 104 0.20 -16.68 11.78
N THR A 105 -1.06 -16.98 12.11
CA THR A 105 -1.43 -18.19 12.86
C THR A 105 -1.19 -19.46 12.06
N ARG A 106 -1.46 -19.44 10.74
CA ARG A 106 -1.24 -20.59 9.84
C ARG A 106 0.24 -20.81 9.50
N HIS A 107 1.07 -19.78 9.61
CA HIS A 107 2.49 -19.82 9.32
C HIS A 107 3.33 -19.40 10.55
N PRO A 108 3.57 -20.30 11.52
CA PRO A 108 4.18 -19.96 12.81
C PRO A 108 5.66 -19.52 12.73
N ASN A 109 6.34 -19.72 11.58
CA ASN A 109 7.68 -19.18 11.34
C ASN A 109 7.66 -17.71 10.86
N CYS A 110 6.46 -17.18 10.56
CA CYS A 110 6.27 -15.82 10.10
C CYS A 110 5.81 -14.89 11.23
N VAL A 111 6.40 -13.70 11.30
CA VAL A 111 5.96 -12.62 12.18
C VAL A 111 5.21 -11.56 11.38
N ALA A 112 4.03 -11.18 11.86
CA ALA A 112 3.24 -10.11 11.26
C ALA A 112 3.67 -8.72 11.77
N VAL A 113 3.95 -7.81 10.84
CA VAL A 113 4.31 -6.42 11.06
C VAL A 113 3.19 -5.54 10.51
N ARG A 114 2.41 -4.91 11.38
CA ARG A 114 1.15 -4.23 11.03
C ARG A 114 1.22 -2.70 11.04
N ASP A 115 2.24 -2.14 11.69
CA ASP A 115 2.37 -0.72 12.05
C ASP A 115 3.27 0.07 11.06
N VAL A 116 3.17 -0.27 9.78
CA VAL A 116 3.78 0.47 8.68
C VAL A 116 2.70 1.29 7.98
N PHE A 117 2.72 2.60 8.17
CA PHE A 117 1.78 3.50 7.50
C PHE A 117 2.38 4.04 6.19
N PRO A 118 1.94 3.54 5.02
CA PRO A 118 2.56 3.85 3.74
C PRO A 118 2.39 5.30 3.29
N TYR A 119 1.59 6.09 4.02
CA TYR A 119 1.28 7.47 3.67
C TYR A 119 1.97 8.50 4.60
N SER A 120 2.98 8.11 5.39
CA SER A 120 3.69 9.03 6.29
C SER A 120 5.20 8.77 6.29
N VAL A 121 5.98 9.78 5.91
CA VAL A 121 7.46 9.70 5.88
C VAL A 121 8.10 9.56 7.27
N VAL A 122 7.37 9.93 8.32
CA VAL A 122 7.79 9.79 9.72
C VAL A 122 7.07 8.64 10.43
N ASN A 123 6.23 7.88 9.71
CA ASN A 123 5.35 6.85 10.26
C ASN A 123 4.51 7.31 11.49
N GLN A 124 4.12 8.58 11.48
CA GLN A 124 3.25 9.16 12.51
C GLN A 124 1.86 9.42 11.97
N ASP A 125 0.90 9.40 12.89
CA ASP A 125 -0.49 9.78 12.69
C ASP A 125 -0.62 11.22 12.17
N LEU A 126 -1.68 11.47 11.42
CA LEU A 126 -1.98 12.81 10.91
C LEU A 126 -2.11 13.86 12.03
N GLY A 127 -2.56 13.44 13.22
CA GLY A 127 -2.70 14.28 14.40
C GLY A 127 -1.39 14.69 15.09
N SER A 128 -0.24 14.13 14.72
CA SER A 128 1.04 14.48 15.35
C SER A 128 1.71 15.74 14.75
N GLN A 129 1.16 16.27 13.65
CA GLN A 129 1.71 17.45 12.97
C GLN A 129 1.38 18.73 13.77
N LYS A 130 2.37 19.30 14.49
CA LYS A 130 2.19 20.45 15.41
C LYS A 130 1.31 21.59 14.88
N PHE A 131 1.39 21.94 13.60
CA PHE A 131 0.66 23.07 13.02
C PHE A 131 -0.72 22.72 12.44
N LEU A 132 -0.96 21.47 12.04
CA LEU A 132 -2.22 21.03 11.40
C LEU A 132 -2.99 20.01 12.25
N ALA A 133 -2.46 19.62 13.42
CA ALA A 133 -3.07 18.65 14.32
C ALA A 133 -4.54 18.96 14.65
N PRO A 134 -4.96 20.22 14.95
CA PRO A 134 -6.35 20.51 15.24
C PRO A 134 -7.28 20.29 14.03
N LEU A 135 -6.79 20.56 12.80
CA LEU A 135 -7.54 20.34 11.57
C LEU A 135 -7.75 18.84 11.32
N TRP A 136 -6.69 18.05 11.48
CA TRP A 136 -6.76 16.60 11.28
C TRP A 136 -7.59 15.91 12.36
N GLN A 137 -7.49 16.39 13.60
CA GLN A 137 -8.30 15.90 14.71
C GLN A 137 -9.79 16.24 14.50
N ALA A 138 -10.11 17.47 14.07
CA ALA A 138 -11.48 17.83 13.70
C ALA A 138 -12.01 17.02 12.51
N ALA A 139 -11.18 16.71 11.52
CA ALA A 139 -11.55 15.85 10.40
C ALA A 139 -11.79 14.39 10.83
N LYS A 140 -11.02 13.91 11.81
CA LYS A 140 -11.15 12.56 12.39
C LYS A 140 -12.38 12.43 13.29
N GLU A 141 -12.68 13.46 14.09
CA GLU A 141 -13.83 13.52 14.98
C GLU A 141 -15.14 13.81 14.24
N SER A 142 -15.06 14.38 13.03
CA SER A 142 -16.22 14.49 12.16
C SER A 142 -16.55 13.13 11.55
N ASP A 143 -17.62 12.48 12.03
CA ASP A 143 -18.28 11.33 11.38
C ASP A 143 -18.89 11.68 9.99
N GLY A 144 -18.55 12.86 9.44
CA GLY A 144 -19.06 13.39 8.20
C GLY A 144 -18.27 12.94 6.97
N LEU A 145 -18.99 12.82 5.85
CA LEU A 145 -18.43 12.47 4.53
C LEU A 145 -17.23 13.34 4.12
N PHE A 146 -17.17 14.60 4.58
CA PHE A 146 -16.09 15.53 4.26
C PHE A 146 -14.73 15.17 4.90
N GLY A 147 -14.69 14.75 6.17
CA GLY A 147 -13.45 14.39 6.85
C GLY A 147 -12.80 13.16 6.21
N ASN A 148 -13.62 12.14 5.94
CA ASN A 148 -13.22 10.91 5.25
C ASN A 148 -12.66 11.17 3.84
N VAL A 149 -13.33 12.03 3.07
CA VAL A 149 -12.89 12.40 1.70
C VAL A 149 -11.57 13.17 1.74
N LEU A 150 -11.41 14.12 2.67
CA LEU A 150 -10.20 14.94 2.76
C LEU A 150 -8.95 14.07 2.99
N ILE A 151 -9.04 13.08 3.89
CA ILE A 151 -7.94 12.18 4.22
C ILE A 151 -7.63 11.25 3.04
N GLN A 152 -8.65 10.72 2.37
CA GLN A 152 -8.46 9.89 1.17
C GLN A 152 -7.75 10.67 0.06
N VAL A 153 -8.12 11.92 -0.19
CA VAL A 153 -7.43 12.78 -1.17
C VAL A 153 -5.98 13.03 -0.76
N ARG A 154 -5.72 13.28 0.53
CA ARG A 154 -4.36 13.42 1.05
C ARG A 154 -3.53 12.15 0.85
N ASN A 155 -4.08 10.99 1.13
CA ASN A 155 -3.40 9.71 0.93
C ASN A 155 -3.22 9.40 -0.57
N LEU A 156 -4.15 9.82 -1.43
CA LEU A 156 -4.01 9.74 -2.88
C LEU A 156 -2.83 10.58 -3.38
N TRP A 157 -2.59 11.76 -2.80
CA TRP A 157 -1.37 12.53 -3.11
C TRP A 157 -0.09 11.81 -2.68
N ARG A 158 -0.11 11.09 -1.55
CA ARG A 158 1.03 10.28 -1.11
C ARG A 158 1.31 9.11 -2.03
N PHE A 159 0.25 8.43 -2.48
CA PHE A 159 0.31 7.45 -3.55
C PHE A 159 0.93 8.05 -4.83
N ALA A 160 0.49 9.24 -5.24
CA ALA A 160 1.02 9.90 -6.44
C ALA A 160 2.50 10.28 -6.29
N ILE A 161 2.93 10.73 -5.10
CA ILE A 161 4.34 11.00 -4.80
C ILE A 161 5.19 9.73 -4.89
N SER A 162 4.71 8.62 -4.33
CA SER A 162 5.40 7.32 -4.39
C SER A 162 5.56 6.81 -5.83
N ALA A 163 4.61 7.12 -6.72
CA ALA A 163 4.62 6.77 -8.13
C ALA A 163 5.44 7.74 -9.03
N ASP A 164 5.78 8.93 -8.54
CA ASP A 164 6.49 9.95 -9.31
C ASP A 164 8.02 9.72 -9.26
N ASP A 165 8.69 9.75 -10.39
CA ASP A 165 10.13 9.42 -10.45
C ASP A 165 11.02 10.43 -9.71
N ARG A 166 10.56 11.67 -9.53
CA ARG A 166 11.36 12.74 -8.92
C ARG A 166 11.33 12.67 -7.40
N TYR A 167 10.19 12.30 -6.83
CA TYR A 167 9.97 12.30 -5.39
C TYR A 167 9.85 10.89 -4.79
N GLY A 168 9.43 9.92 -5.61
CA GLY A 168 9.22 8.52 -5.24
C GLY A 168 10.45 7.87 -4.63
N PRO A 169 11.67 7.99 -5.19
CA PRO A 169 12.86 7.39 -4.59
C PRO A 169 13.07 7.80 -3.13
N VAL A 170 12.93 9.09 -2.82
CA VAL A 170 13.08 9.65 -1.46
C VAL A 170 11.89 9.28 -0.58
N TYR A 171 10.67 9.33 -1.12
CA TYR A 171 9.48 8.95 -0.37
C TYR A 171 9.53 7.49 0.05
N ASN A 172 9.80 6.60 -0.90
CA ASN A 172 9.82 5.17 -0.69
C ASN A 172 11.02 4.73 0.18
N LEU A 173 12.14 5.47 0.15
CA LEU A 173 13.25 5.30 1.09
C LEU A 173 12.78 5.43 2.55
N SER A 174 11.99 6.47 2.85
CA SER A 174 11.49 6.69 4.22
C SER A 174 10.58 5.55 4.69
N ILE A 175 9.74 5.02 3.79
CA ILE A 175 8.87 3.88 4.10
C ILE A 175 9.69 2.59 4.23
N ALA A 176 10.72 2.38 3.41
CA ALA A 176 11.61 1.23 3.55
C ALA A 176 12.32 1.21 4.91
N ARG A 177 12.80 2.37 5.40
CA ARG A 177 13.38 2.49 6.75
C ARG A 177 12.37 2.12 7.82
N THR A 178 11.16 2.65 7.70
CA THR A 178 10.05 2.32 8.60
C THR A 178 9.79 0.82 8.62
N ILE A 179 9.78 0.16 7.46
CA ILE A 179 9.59 -1.30 7.37
C ILE A 179 10.67 -2.03 8.18
N ILE A 180 11.95 -1.68 8.01
CA ILE A 180 13.06 -2.29 8.75
C ILE A 180 12.95 -2.04 10.26
N ASP A 181 12.63 -0.82 10.66
CA ASP A 181 12.47 -0.46 12.07
C ASP A 181 11.34 -1.26 12.72
N ARG A 182 10.20 -1.40 12.04
CA ARG A 182 9.05 -2.17 12.53
C ARG A 182 9.28 -3.67 12.50
N MET A 183 9.98 -4.18 11.50
CA MET A 183 10.42 -5.57 11.48
C MET A 183 11.29 -5.90 12.68
N ASN A 184 12.33 -5.09 12.94
CA ASN A 184 13.21 -5.27 14.11
C ASN A 184 12.46 -5.16 15.45
N ALA A 185 11.50 -4.24 15.55
CA ALA A 185 10.67 -4.09 16.74
C ALA A 185 9.76 -5.31 16.98
N ALA A 186 9.25 -5.94 15.92
CA ALA A 186 8.42 -7.12 16.02
C ALA A 186 9.25 -8.39 16.33
N HIS A 187 10.37 -8.57 15.64
CA HIS A 187 11.36 -9.61 15.89
C HIS A 187 12.70 -9.22 15.25
N PRO A 188 13.83 -9.27 15.98
CA PRO A 188 15.14 -8.89 15.43
C PRO A 188 15.43 -9.59 14.10
N ILE A 189 15.82 -8.81 13.10
CA ILE A 189 16.15 -9.34 11.77
C ILE A 189 17.43 -10.17 11.87
N ALA A 190 17.43 -11.32 11.20
CA ALA A 190 18.60 -12.19 11.15
C ALA A 190 19.83 -11.48 10.53
N PRO A 191 21.06 -11.89 10.87
CA PRO A 191 22.25 -11.34 10.24
C PRO A 191 22.23 -11.53 8.72
N PHE A 192 22.93 -10.66 7.99
CA PHE A 192 22.87 -10.60 6.52
C PHE A 192 23.32 -11.90 5.81
N ASP A 193 24.10 -12.76 6.46
CA ASP A 193 24.51 -14.06 5.91
C ASP A 193 23.39 -15.11 5.91
N GLN A 194 22.27 -14.83 6.58
CA GLN A 194 21.09 -15.70 6.63
C GLN A 194 19.92 -15.05 5.89
N PRO A 195 19.53 -15.59 4.72
CA PRO A 195 18.46 -15.00 3.95
C PRO A 195 17.12 -15.18 4.67
N ILE A 196 16.33 -14.11 4.72
CA ILE A 196 14.95 -14.14 5.27
C ILE A 196 13.92 -14.14 4.14
N ASN A 197 12.70 -14.56 4.45
CA ASN A 197 11.56 -14.47 3.56
C ASN A 197 10.72 -13.24 3.91
N LEU A 198 10.74 -12.20 3.07
CA LEU A 198 10.01 -10.96 3.32
C LEU A 198 8.83 -10.82 2.36
N ILE A 199 7.62 -10.85 2.93
CA ILE A 199 6.35 -10.75 2.22
C ILE A 199 5.77 -9.36 2.49
N LEU A 200 5.74 -8.51 1.46
CA LEU A 200 5.05 -7.22 1.49
C LEU A 200 3.60 -7.43 1.05
N LEU A 201 2.72 -7.64 2.03
CA LEU A 201 1.29 -7.75 1.83
C LEU A 201 0.68 -6.34 1.74
N SER A 202 -0.07 -6.03 0.70
CA SER A 202 -0.57 -4.67 0.48
C SER A 202 -1.95 -4.65 -0.17
N THR A 203 -2.68 -3.55 0.03
CA THR A 203 -3.99 -3.33 -0.59
C THR A 203 -4.12 -1.95 -1.22
N SER A 204 -4.95 -1.84 -2.27
CA SER A 204 -5.26 -0.57 -2.94
C SER A 204 -3.99 0.24 -3.27
N GLY A 205 -3.94 1.54 -3.00
CA GLY A 205 -2.75 2.38 -3.22
C GLY A 205 -1.53 1.99 -2.38
N GLY A 206 -1.69 1.17 -1.33
CA GLY A 206 -0.57 0.67 -0.53
C GLY A 206 0.36 -0.23 -1.34
N THR A 207 -0.15 -0.86 -2.40
CA THR A 207 0.66 -1.65 -3.34
C THR A 207 1.71 -0.81 -4.06
N GLN A 208 1.38 0.42 -4.51
CA GLN A 208 2.36 1.29 -5.12
C GLN A 208 3.52 1.60 -4.17
N VAL A 209 3.20 1.89 -2.91
CA VAL A 209 4.20 2.21 -1.91
C VAL A 209 5.04 0.97 -1.58
N ALA A 210 4.41 -0.19 -1.42
CA ALA A 210 5.10 -1.46 -1.21
C ALA A 210 6.07 -1.80 -2.35
N LEU A 211 5.64 -1.64 -3.60
CA LEU A 211 6.52 -1.80 -4.77
C LEU A 211 7.64 -0.76 -4.78
N GLY A 212 7.36 0.47 -4.34
CA GLY A 212 8.36 1.53 -4.26
C GLY A 212 9.50 1.24 -3.28
N THR A 213 9.26 0.47 -2.22
CA THR A 213 10.28 0.19 -1.19
C THR A 213 11.23 -0.96 -1.57
N THR A 214 10.89 -1.80 -2.55
CA THR A 214 11.64 -3.03 -2.83
C THR A 214 13.08 -2.79 -3.28
N ALA A 215 13.34 -1.73 -4.05
CA ALA A 215 14.71 -1.36 -4.46
C ALA A 215 15.62 -1.14 -3.23
N HIS A 216 15.14 -0.35 -2.26
CA HIS A 216 15.86 -0.06 -1.03
C HIS A 216 16.01 -1.30 -0.14
N LEU A 217 14.93 -2.07 0.05
CA LEU A 217 14.94 -3.26 0.88
C LEU A 217 15.90 -4.32 0.34
N ARG A 218 15.95 -4.51 -0.99
CA ARG A 218 16.86 -5.45 -1.64
C ARG A 218 18.34 -5.14 -1.38
N GLU A 219 18.68 -3.87 -1.26
CA GLU A 219 20.06 -3.43 -1.00
C GLU A 219 20.45 -3.59 0.47
N TRP A 220 19.49 -3.48 1.40
CA TRP A 220 19.79 -3.42 2.84
C TRP A 220 19.70 -4.74 3.56
N ILE A 221 18.85 -5.65 3.08
CA ILE A 221 18.63 -6.95 3.73
C ILE A 221 18.75 -8.08 2.72
N ASN A 222 19.39 -9.17 3.15
CA ASN A 222 19.42 -10.41 2.39
C ASN A 222 18.05 -11.09 2.50
N ALA A 223 17.14 -10.78 1.59
CA ALA A 223 15.78 -11.26 1.65
C ALA A 223 15.27 -11.76 0.30
N ARG A 224 14.46 -12.83 0.33
CA ARG A 224 13.55 -13.17 -0.75
C ARG A 224 12.32 -12.26 -0.64
N LEU A 225 12.25 -11.24 -1.48
CA LEU A 225 11.23 -10.20 -1.51
C LEU A 225 10.05 -10.61 -2.39
N THR A 226 8.90 -10.85 -1.76
CA THR A 226 7.64 -11.12 -2.46
C THR A 226 6.62 -10.03 -2.15
N VAL A 227 6.00 -9.45 -3.19
CA VAL A 227 4.89 -8.51 -3.00
C VAL A 227 3.57 -9.23 -3.27
N VAL A 228 2.67 -9.24 -2.30
CA VAL A 228 1.29 -9.73 -2.46
C VAL A 228 0.35 -8.54 -2.45
N SER A 229 -0.17 -8.22 -3.62
CA SER A 229 -1.09 -7.11 -3.86
C SER A 229 -2.53 -7.62 -3.89
N ILE A 230 -3.38 -7.12 -2.99
CA ILE A 230 -4.81 -7.43 -2.91
C ILE A 230 -5.59 -6.21 -3.38
N GLY A 231 -6.22 -6.28 -4.56
CA GLY A 231 -6.93 -5.14 -5.15
C GLY A 231 -6.03 -3.93 -5.38
N GLY A 232 -4.72 -4.14 -5.58
CA GLY A 232 -3.75 -3.05 -5.60
C GLY A 232 -3.79 -2.13 -6.81
N THR A 233 -3.51 -0.86 -6.54
CA THR A 233 -3.30 0.19 -7.53
C THR A 233 -1.83 0.55 -7.53
N PHE A 234 -1.24 0.62 -8.72
CA PHE A 234 0.18 0.93 -8.93
C PHE A 234 0.43 1.34 -10.39
N GLU A 235 1.55 2.01 -10.64
CA GLU A 235 1.91 2.56 -11.95
C GLU A 235 2.61 1.58 -12.89
N GLY A 236 3.35 0.59 -12.37
CA GLY A 236 3.87 -0.54 -13.15
C GLY A 236 5.35 -0.47 -13.53
N ARG A 237 6.12 0.49 -13.00
CA ARG A 237 7.58 0.57 -13.16
C ARG A 237 8.29 0.17 -11.86
N ALA A 238 7.88 0.73 -10.73
CA ALA A 238 8.49 0.48 -9.44
C ALA A 238 8.36 -1.00 -9.01
N GLY A 239 9.45 -1.53 -8.46
CA GLY A 239 9.54 -2.82 -7.77
C GLY A 239 9.46 -4.09 -8.60
N PHE A 240 9.07 -4.02 -9.86
CA PHE A 240 9.02 -5.18 -10.75
C PHE A 240 10.40 -5.70 -11.16
N ASP A 241 11.47 -4.93 -11.00
CA ASP A 241 12.85 -5.38 -11.24
C ASP A 241 13.55 -5.84 -9.95
N ASP A 242 13.06 -5.38 -8.81
CA ASP A 242 13.69 -5.60 -7.52
C ASP A 242 13.10 -6.79 -6.76
N ALA A 243 11.78 -6.97 -6.82
CA ALA A 243 11.09 -8.09 -6.17
C ALA A 243 11.39 -9.41 -6.87
N ASN A 244 11.53 -10.48 -6.08
CA ASN A 244 11.66 -11.84 -6.61
C ASN A 244 10.36 -12.27 -7.30
N HIS A 245 9.20 -11.91 -6.73
CA HIS A 245 7.89 -12.13 -7.33
C HIS A 245 6.86 -11.11 -6.88
N VAL A 246 5.91 -10.80 -7.76
CA VAL A 246 4.72 -10.02 -7.45
C VAL A 246 3.48 -10.85 -7.74
N TYR A 247 2.66 -11.12 -6.73
CA TYR A 247 1.33 -11.71 -6.89
C TYR A 247 0.29 -10.60 -6.78
N HIS A 248 -0.61 -10.48 -7.76
CA HIS A 248 -1.70 -9.52 -7.74
C HIS A 248 -3.03 -10.24 -7.76
N LEU A 249 -3.68 -10.28 -6.60
CA LEU A 249 -5.00 -10.81 -6.36
C LEU A 249 -6.03 -9.72 -6.67
N TYR A 250 -6.96 -9.96 -7.59
CA TYR A 250 -8.00 -9.01 -7.96
C TYR A 250 -9.38 -9.66 -8.02
N GLY A 251 -10.43 -8.89 -7.80
CA GLY A 251 -11.83 -9.31 -7.95
C GLY A 251 -12.45 -8.74 -9.23
N ASP A 252 -13.38 -9.49 -9.83
CA ASP A 252 -14.02 -9.12 -11.10
C ASP A 252 -14.89 -7.87 -11.03
N ARG A 253 -15.34 -7.48 -9.83
CA ARG A 253 -16.12 -6.26 -9.60
C ARG A 253 -15.28 -5.10 -9.06
N ASP A 254 -13.97 -5.26 -8.98
CA ASP A 254 -13.06 -4.19 -8.59
C ASP A 254 -12.77 -3.27 -9.78
N TRP A 255 -13.57 -2.21 -9.90
CA TRP A 255 -13.39 -1.19 -10.93
C TRP A 255 -12.14 -0.33 -10.72
N VAL A 256 -11.59 -0.25 -9.50
CA VAL A 256 -10.42 0.58 -9.18
C VAL A 256 -9.16 -0.03 -9.80
N THR A 257 -8.99 -1.35 -9.68
CA THR A 257 -7.88 -2.06 -10.34
C THR A 257 -7.93 -1.92 -11.86
N THR A 258 -9.14 -1.92 -12.43
CA THR A 258 -9.38 -1.70 -13.86
C THR A 258 -8.98 -0.28 -14.26
N LEU A 259 -9.40 0.72 -13.49
CA LEU A 259 -9.03 2.12 -13.73
C LEU A 259 -7.51 2.32 -13.71
N ALA A 260 -6.81 1.73 -12.73
CA ALA A 260 -5.35 1.82 -12.64
C ALA A 260 -4.66 1.28 -13.91
N ARG A 261 -5.15 0.16 -14.47
CA ARG A 261 -4.62 -0.40 -15.72
C ARG A 261 -4.81 0.56 -16.91
N VAL A 262 -5.88 1.35 -16.93
CA VAL A 262 -6.14 2.33 -17.99
C VAL A 262 -5.28 3.58 -17.82
N VAL A 263 -5.19 4.11 -16.60
CA VAL A 263 -4.52 5.38 -16.30
C VAL A 263 -3.01 5.30 -16.43
N PHE A 264 -2.39 4.15 -16.11
CA PHE A 264 -0.94 4.01 -16.11
C PHE A 264 -0.41 3.32 -17.37
N PRO A 265 0.26 4.05 -18.29
CA PRO A 265 0.66 3.50 -19.58
C PRO A 265 1.63 2.33 -19.48
N ALA A 266 2.49 2.30 -18.44
CA ALA A 266 3.40 1.19 -18.21
C ALA A 266 2.66 -0.15 -18.00
N ARG A 267 1.38 -0.14 -17.60
CA ARG A 267 0.57 -1.35 -17.42
C ARG A 267 -0.13 -1.83 -18.69
N TRP A 268 -0.06 -1.07 -19.78
CA TRP A 268 -0.69 -1.45 -21.04
C TRP A 268 0.07 -2.60 -21.68
N ASN A 269 -0.63 -3.64 -22.12
CA ASN A 269 -0.01 -4.88 -22.61
C ASN A 269 0.90 -4.67 -23.84
N TRP A 270 0.74 -3.59 -24.60
CA TRP A 270 1.58 -3.26 -25.76
C TRP A 270 2.84 -2.45 -25.39
N VAL A 271 2.95 -1.94 -24.17
CA VAL A 271 4.17 -1.29 -23.68
C VAL A 271 5.10 -2.36 -23.13
N VAL A 272 5.53 -3.27 -24.01
CA VAL A 272 6.24 -4.51 -23.66
C VAL A 272 7.53 -4.25 -22.86
N GLY A 273 8.20 -3.13 -23.14
CA GLY A 273 9.42 -2.73 -22.44
C GLY A 273 9.22 -2.19 -21.03
N SER A 274 7.99 -2.06 -20.51
CA SER A 274 7.79 -1.62 -19.13
C SER A 274 8.16 -2.72 -18.12
N PRO A 275 8.67 -2.36 -16.92
CA PRO A 275 9.06 -3.34 -15.91
C PRO A 275 7.96 -4.35 -15.56
N VAL A 276 6.70 -3.92 -15.39
CA VAL A 276 5.57 -4.83 -15.13
C VAL A 276 5.33 -5.84 -16.26
N ASN A 277 5.48 -5.44 -17.53
CA ASN A 277 5.28 -6.34 -18.66
C ASN A 277 6.49 -7.27 -18.83
N GLN A 278 7.71 -6.79 -18.60
CA GLN A 278 8.91 -7.63 -18.57
C GLN A 278 8.84 -8.67 -17.44
N ALA A 279 8.43 -8.27 -16.23
CA ALA A 279 8.24 -9.19 -15.11
C ALA A 279 7.17 -10.24 -15.40
N ARG A 280 6.09 -9.87 -16.13
CA ARG A 280 5.08 -10.84 -16.58
C ARG A 280 5.67 -11.86 -17.56
N GLN A 281 6.46 -11.41 -18.53
CA GLN A 281 7.11 -12.29 -19.51
C GLN A 281 8.15 -13.22 -18.86
N GLN A 282 8.81 -12.75 -17.81
CA GLN A 282 9.78 -13.50 -17.03
C GLN A 282 9.14 -14.36 -15.93
N GLU A 283 7.81 -14.46 -15.90
CA GLU A 283 7.06 -15.24 -14.92
C GLU A 283 7.22 -14.79 -13.46
N ARG A 284 7.74 -13.57 -13.23
CA ARG A 284 7.91 -12.94 -11.90
C ARG A 284 6.71 -12.08 -11.47
N TYR A 285 5.72 -11.91 -12.35
CA TYR A 285 4.48 -11.21 -12.04
C TYR A 285 3.26 -12.07 -12.41
N THR A 286 2.49 -12.46 -11.40
CA THR A 286 1.29 -13.31 -11.53
C THR A 286 0.04 -12.55 -11.14
N VAL A 287 -1.02 -12.69 -11.94
CA VAL A 287 -2.30 -12.02 -11.73
C VAL A 287 -3.37 -13.06 -11.51
N CYS A 288 -4.00 -13.05 -10.34
CA CYS A 288 -4.97 -14.06 -9.92
C CYS A 288 -6.33 -13.44 -9.61
N ASN A 289 -7.36 -14.01 -10.21
CA ASN A 289 -8.74 -13.67 -9.90
C ASN A 289 -9.18 -14.41 -8.63
N VAL A 290 -9.56 -13.66 -7.61
CA VAL A 290 -10.03 -14.22 -6.32
C VAL A 290 -11.55 -14.36 -6.22
N GLY A 291 -12.28 -13.98 -7.27
CA GLY A 291 -13.74 -14.08 -7.37
C GLY A 291 -14.41 -12.74 -7.64
N SER A 292 -15.65 -12.59 -7.14
CA SER A 292 -16.49 -11.42 -7.39
C SER A 292 -16.35 -10.31 -6.34
N GLN A 293 -15.17 -10.14 -5.73
CA GLN A 293 -14.88 -9.10 -4.74
C GLN A 293 -15.02 -7.72 -5.38
N GLU A 294 -15.57 -6.77 -4.63
CA GLU A 294 -15.44 -5.34 -4.93
C GLU A 294 -14.12 -4.79 -4.36
N HIS A 295 -13.83 -3.51 -4.61
CA HIS A 295 -12.61 -2.90 -4.09
C HIS A 295 -12.62 -2.77 -2.56
N SER A 296 -13.76 -2.40 -1.99
CA SER A 296 -13.93 -2.12 -0.56
C SER A 296 -15.38 -2.37 -0.12
N GLY A 297 -15.67 -2.20 1.17
CA GLY A 297 -16.99 -2.42 1.74
C GLY A 297 -17.26 -3.87 2.14
N ALA A 298 -18.51 -4.19 2.45
CA ALA A 298 -18.91 -5.51 2.96
C ALA A 298 -18.66 -6.64 1.94
N GLU A 299 -18.66 -6.33 0.65
CA GLU A 299 -18.37 -7.26 -0.45
C GLU A 299 -16.94 -7.10 -1.02
N GLY A 300 -16.10 -6.29 -0.37
CA GLY A 300 -14.70 -6.11 -0.74
C GLY A 300 -13.80 -7.26 -0.31
N TYR A 301 -12.49 -7.17 -0.61
CA TYR A 301 -11.53 -8.25 -0.30
C TYR A 301 -11.46 -8.66 1.16
N PHE A 302 -11.68 -7.72 2.07
CA PHE A 302 -11.72 -7.94 3.53
C PHE A 302 -13.13 -7.88 4.10
N GLY A 303 -14.14 -7.91 3.23
CA GLY A 303 -15.55 -7.80 3.57
C GLY A 303 -16.11 -9.08 4.17
N ASN A 304 -17.03 -8.94 5.12
CA ASN A 304 -17.66 -10.05 5.83
C ASN A 304 -18.97 -10.54 5.19
N ALA A 305 -19.46 -9.90 4.12
CA ALA A 305 -20.64 -10.37 3.40
C ALA A 305 -20.40 -11.79 2.86
N ILE A 306 -21.46 -12.59 2.85
CA ILE A 306 -21.42 -13.96 2.38
C ILE A 306 -21.61 -13.97 0.87
N ALA A 307 -20.65 -14.52 0.14
CA ALA A 307 -20.76 -14.68 -1.30
C ALA A 307 -21.67 -15.87 -1.66
N PHE A 308 -21.94 -16.03 -2.95
CA PHE A 308 -22.82 -17.10 -3.47
C PHE A 308 -22.42 -18.53 -3.07
N ASN A 309 -21.13 -18.79 -2.82
CA ASN A 309 -20.61 -20.08 -2.38
C ASN A 309 -20.70 -20.30 -0.84
N ASN A 310 -21.52 -19.51 -0.14
CA ASN A 310 -21.71 -19.55 1.31
C ASN A 310 -20.43 -19.33 2.14
N THR A 311 -19.43 -18.65 1.55
CA THR A 311 -18.18 -18.26 2.20
C THR A 311 -18.04 -16.74 2.15
N SER A 312 -17.55 -16.11 3.22
CA SER A 312 -17.33 -14.67 3.21
C SER A 312 -16.24 -14.26 2.21
N TYR A 313 -16.33 -13.06 1.65
CA TYR A 313 -15.31 -12.53 0.74
C TYR A 313 -13.91 -12.50 1.40
N LEU A 314 -13.84 -12.06 2.66
CA LEU A 314 -12.64 -12.12 3.50
C LEU A 314 -12.01 -13.52 3.51
N ARG A 315 -12.83 -14.55 3.74
CA ARG A 315 -12.33 -15.93 3.79
C ARG A 315 -11.85 -16.42 2.43
N GLN A 316 -12.53 -16.06 1.35
CA GLN A 316 -12.06 -16.41 0.00
C GLN A 316 -10.70 -15.80 -0.30
N THR A 317 -10.54 -14.49 -0.03
CA THR A 317 -9.26 -13.81 -0.21
C THR A 317 -8.17 -14.45 0.65
N LEU A 318 -8.49 -14.79 1.91
CA LEU A 318 -7.56 -15.43 2.85
C LEU A 318 -7.08 -16.78 2.30
N GLU A 319 -8.00 -17.65 1.89
CA GLU A 319 -7.64 -18.97 1.35
C GLU A 319 -6.82 -18.86 0.04
N GLN A 320 -7.06 -17.83 -0.77
CA GLN A 320 -6.25 -17.60 -1.97
C GLN A 320 -4.83 -17.14 -1.61
N ALA A 321 -4.67 -16.20 -0.69
CA ALA A 321 -3.35 -15.75 -0.27
C ALA A 321 -2.56 -16.88 0.43
N ASP A 322 -3.21 -17.62 1.33
CA ASP A 322 -2.64 -18.75 2.09
C ASP A 322 -2.11 -19.88 1.19
N GLN A 323 -2.68 -20.05 0.00
CA GLN A 323 -2.25 -21.08 -0.96
C GLN A 323 -1.07 -20.66 -1.84
N LEU A 324 -0.58 -19.42 -1.75
CA LEU A 324 0.59 -18.99 -2.50
C LEU A 324 1.86 -19.71 -1.98
N PRO A 325 2.81 -20.10 -2.84
CA PRO A 325 4.03 -20.81 -2.44
C PRO A 325 5.11 -19.83 -1.93
N ILE A 326 4.75 -19.04 -0.93
CA ILE A 326 5.55 -17.90 -0.46
C ILE A 326 5.92 -18.00 1.01
N TRP A 327 5.50 -19.04 1.72
CA TRP A 327 5.53 -19.08 3.19
C TRP A 327 6.81 -19.68 3.78
N SER A 328 7.68 -20.23 2.93
CA SER A 328 9.03 -20.67 3.31
C SER A 328 10.01 -20.33 2.19
N ILE A 329 11.24 -19.94 2.56
CA ILE A 329 12.28 -19.53 1.60
C ILE A 329 12.65 -20.64 0.62
N ASP A 330 12.48 -21.91 1.02
CA ASP A 330 12.78 -23.09 0.21
C ASP A 330 11.66 -23.44 -0.80
N GLN A 331 10.46 -22.86 -0.65
CA GLN A 331 9.38 -23.07 -1.60
C GLN A 331 9.69 -22.35 -2.93
N PRO A 332 9.60 -23.01 -4.08
CA PRO A 332 9.79 -22.34 -5.35
C PRO A 332 8.66 -21.33 -5.59
N LEU A 333 9.02 -20.12 -5.99
CA LEU A 333 8.05 -19.14 -6.48
C LEU A 333 7.52 -19.61 -7.83
N THR A 334 6.20 -19.56 -8.04
CA THR A 334 5.56 -20.10 -9.25
C THR A 334 4.65 -19.08 -9.89
N SER A 335 4.53 -19.14 -11.22
CA SER A 335 3.62 -18.29 -11.98
C SER A 335 2.16 -18.75 -11.97
N SER A 336 1.81 -19.77 -11.18
CA SER A 336 0.45 -20.31 -11.08
C SER A 336 -0.40 -19.62 -10.02
N CYS A 337 -1.65 -19.35 -10.37
CA CYS A 337 -2.64 -18.93 -9.39
C CYS A 337 -3.12 -20.11 -8.55
N PRO A 338 -3.39 -19.89 -7.25
CA PRO A 338 -4.04 -20.88 -6.41
C PRO A 338 -5.32 -21.40 -7.05
N SER A 339 -5.55 -22.71 -6.95
CA SER A 339 -6.81 -23.29 -7.41
C SER A 339 -7.94 -22.74 -6.52
N GLN A 340 -8.92 -22.08 -7.11
CA GLN A 340 -10.20 -21.93 -6.44
C GLN A 340 -10.75 -23.35 -6.27
N LYS A 341 -10.54 -23.96 -5.09
CA LYS A 341 -11.14 -25.27 -4.77
C LYS A 341 -12.59 -25.19 -5.21
N GLY A 342 -12.94 -26.01 -6.22
CA GLY A 342 -14.21 -25.92 -6.89
C GLY A 342 -15.33 -26.03 -5.86
N PHE A 343 -15.95 -24.91 -5.53
CA PHE A 343 -17.31 -24.89 -5.01
C PHE A 343 -18.19 -25.24 -6.22
N LEU A 344 -18.10 -26.50 -6.65
CA LEU A 344 -18.97 -27.08 -7.65
C LEU A 344 -20.39 -26.85 -7.17
N LYS A 345 -21.16 -26.13 -7.99
CA LYS A 345 -22.61 -26.08 -7.92
C LYS A 345 -23.12 -27.50 -7.67
N LYS A 346 -23.75 -27.72 -6.52
CA LYS A 346 -24.80 -28.73 -6.41
C LYS A 346 -26.13 -28.01 -6.53
#